data_AF-A0A350X298-F1
#
_entry.id   AF-A0A350X298-F1
#
_cell.length_a   1.000
_cell.length_b   1.000
_cell.length_c   1.000
_cell.angle_alpha   90.00
_cell.angle_beta   90.00
_cell.angle_gamma   90.00
#
_symmetry.space_group_name_H-M   'P 1'
#
loop_
_entity.id
_entity.type
_entity.pdbx_description
1 polymer ?
#
loop_
_entity_poly.entity_id
_entity_poly.type
_entity_poly.pdbx_seq_one_letter_code
_entity_poly.pdbx_strand_id
1 'polypeptide(L)'
;MNEIREIVAKAVVGKGKKRFCIPTELCPEYEPNSILGCWIINHKFIAKKSDNNVVEVLGSYDVNVWYSHDGNTKTSVVVSRVEYEDDVKIHRTIRECMFESDEVIARTVQQPTCVDARIEESGIVVDVEFELVAEVIGETKMRVSILGPVESVDLDEDEDDEINSIDTNFLGKKGFRTE
;
A
#
# COMPACT_ATOMS: atom_id res chain seq x y z
N MET A 1 2.98 9.77 -43.64
CA MET A 1 2.56 8.71 -42.71
C MET A 1 3.43 8.89 -41.47
N ASN A 2 2.86 9.27 -40.32
CA ASN A 2 3.67 9.51 -39.13
C ASN A 2 4.39 8.21 -38.75
N GLU A 3 5.70 8.28 -38.49
CA GLU A 3 6.46 7.15 -37.97
C GLU A 3 5.89 6.79 -36.58
N ILE A 4 5.55 5.52 -36.38
CA ILE A 4 5.05 5.00 -35.10
C ILE A 4 6.13 4.11 -34.51
N ARG A 5 6.47 4.34 -33.24
CA ARG A 5 7.33 3.46 -32.45
C ARG A 5 6.54 2.78 -31.34
N GLU A 6 7.01 1.63 -30.90
CA GLU A 6 6.48 0.93 -29.73
C GLU A 6 7.44 1.11 -28.54
N ILE A 7 6.89 1.44 -27.38
CA ILE A 7 7.62 1.47 -26.11
C ILE A 7 7.09 0.30 -25.27
N VAL A 8 8.01 -0.51 -24.75
CA VAL A 8 7.69 -1.56 -23.78
C VAL A 8 8.00 -1.02 -22.38
N ALA A 9 7.06 -1.14 -21.46
CA ALA A 9 7.20 -0.66 -20.09
C ALA A 9 6.55 -1.62 -19.08
N LYS A 10 7.07 -1.64 -17.85
CA LYS A 10 6.39 -2.23 -16.70
C LYS A 10 5.38 -1.23 -16.13
N ALA A 11 4.13 -1.65 -16.01
CA ALA A 11 3.04 -0.81 -15.51
C ALA A 11 2.06 -1.63 -14.67
N VAL A 12 1.23 -0.94 -13.88
CA VAL A 12 0.11 -1.61 -13.19
C VAL A 12 -0.96 -1.96 -14.23
N VAL A 13 -1.08 -3.25 -14.54
CA VAL A 13 -1.98 -3.76 -15.56
C VAL A 13 -3.33 -4.21 -14.98
N GLY A 14 -3.40 -4.40 -13.67
CA GLY A 14 -4.64 -4.73 -12.97
C GLY A 14 -4.63 -4.28 -11.52
N LYS A 15 -5.82 -3.97 -11.00
CA LYS A 15 -6.02 -3.60 -9.59
C LYS A 15 -7.22 -4.35 -9.03
N GLY A 16 -7.12 -4.73 -7.77
CA GLY A 16 -8.20 -5.32 -7.00
C GLY A 16 -8.23 -4.72 -5.60
N LYS A 17 -9.43 -4.66 -5.04
CA LYS A 17 -9.68 -4.13 -3.71
C LYS A 17 -10.72 -5.01 -3.04
N LYS A 18 -10.47 -5.41 -1.80
CA LYS A 18 -11.38 -6.25 -1.04
C LYS A 18 -11.38 -5.88 0.43
N ARG A 19 -12.59 -5.79 0.98
CA ARG A 19 -12.85 -5.70 2.41
C ARG A 19 -13.04 -7.11 2.96
N PHE A 20 -12.42 -7.37 4.11
CA PHE A 20 -12.46 -8.62 4.85
C PHE A 20 -13.24 -8.37 6.14
N CYS A 21 -14.16 -9.28 6.46
CA CYS A 21 -14.93 -9.27 7.71
C CYS A 21 -14.85 -10.69 8.28
N ILE A 22 -14.12 -10.86 9.38
CA ILE A 22 -13.80 -12.17 9.94
C ILE A 22 -14.32 -12.23 11.38
N PRO A 23 -15.43 -12.94 11.64
CA PRO A 23 -15.85 -13.27 12.99
C PRO A 23 -14.86 -14.28 13.59
N THR A 24 -14.37 -13.99 14.79
CA THR A 24 -13.40 -14.84 15.51
C THR A 24 -13.98 -15.21 16.86
N GLU A 25 -14.08 -16.51 17.13
CA GLU A 25 -14.45 -17.03 18.44
C GLU A 25 -13.19 -17.24 19.29
N LEU A 26 -13.21 -16.76 20.52
CA LEU A 26 -12.16 -16.93 21.52
C LEU A 26 -12.72 -17.64 22.75
N CYS A 27 -11.98 -18.64 23.23
CA CYS A 27 -12.30 -19.37 24.45
C CYS A 27 -11.44 -18.85 25.61
N PRO A 28 -11.93 -17.92 26.45
CA PRO A 28 -11.19 -17.47 27.63
C PRO A 28 -11.08 -18.58 28.69
N GLU A 29 -10.02 -18.55 29.51
CA GLU A 29 -9.80 -19.50 30.61
C GLU A 29 -10.83 -19.33 31.73
N TYR A 30 -11.29 -18.10 31.94
CA TYR A 30 -12.27 -17.73 32.96
C TYR A 30 -13.52 -17.17 32.29
N GLU A 31 -14.70 -17.45 32.87
CA GLU A 31 -15.96 -16.93 32.39
C GLU A 31 -15.97 -15.39 32.41
N PRO A 32 -16.13 -14.73 31.25
CA PRO A 32 -16.05 -13.28 31.17
C PRO A 32 -17.33 -12.62 31.68
N ASN A 33 -17.18 -11.54 32.45
CA ASN A 33 -18.30 -10.70 32.89
C ASN A 33 -18.44 -9.43 32.03
N SER A 34 -17.33 -8.82 31.59
CA SER A 34 -17.35 -7.63 30.73
C SER A 34 -16.10 -7.56 29.87
N ILE A 35 -16.24 -7.04 28.65
CA ILE A 35 -15.11 -6.77 27.75
C ILE A 35 -14.58 -5.37 28.06
N LEU A 36 -13.29 -5.28 28.33
CA LEU A 36 -12.61 -4.05 28.70
C LEU A 36 -11.88 -3.41 27.51
N GLY A 37 -11.50 -4.23 26.53
CA GLY A 37 -10.90 -3.76 25.29
C GLY A 37 -10.52 -4.90 24.37
N CYS A 38 -10.43 -4.61 23.08
CA CYS A 38 -9.92 -5.53 22.07
C CYS A 38 -8.84 -4.81 21.24
N TRP A 39 -7.76 -5.52 20.95
CA TRP A 39 -6.67 -4.99 20.15
C TRP A 39 -6.19 -6.04 19.15
N ILE A 40 -6.00 -5.62 17.90
CA ILE A 40 -5.53 -6.48 16.80
C ILE A 40 -4.09 -6.08 16.47
N ILE A 41 -3.18 -7.07 16.44
CA ILE A 41 -1.75 -6.83 16.23
C ILE A 41 -1.13 -7.88 15.31
N ASN A 42 0.13 -7.64 14.93
CA ASN A 42 0.95 -8.58 14.18
C ASN A 42 0.35 -9.01 12.84
N HIS A 43 -0.45 -8.15 12.21
CA HIS A 43 -1.01 -8.40 10.89
C HIS A 43 0.11 -8.58 9.87
N LYS A 44 0.15 -9.76 9.25
CA LYS A 44 1.10 -10.13 8.21
C LYS A 44 0.37 -10.95 7.17
N PHE A 45 0.71 -10.75 5.91
CA PHE A 45 0.16 -11.56 4.83
C PHE A 45 1.14 -11.67 3.68
N ILE A 46 0.92 -12.68 2.85
CA ILE A 46 1.52 -12.83 1.53
C ILE A 46 0.42 -12.76 0.48
N ALA A 47 0.76 -12.24 -0.68
CA ALA A 47 -0.14 -12.17 -1.81
C ALA A 47 0.54 -12.81 -3.02
N LYS A 48 -0.17 -13.68 -3.72
CA LYS A 48 0.33 -14.36 -4.92
C LYS A 48 -0.69 -14.23 -6.03
N LYS A 49 -0.19 -14.03 -7.26
CA LYS A 49 -1.04 -14.12 -8.45
C LYS A 49 -1.50 -15.57 -8.57
N SER A 50 -2.79 -15.76 -8.79
CA SER A 50 -3.36 -17.03 -9.20
C SER A 50 -3.97 -16.91 -10.60
N ASP A 51 -4.52 -18.00 -11.09
CA ASP A 51 -5.22 -18.02 -12.37
C ASP A 51 -6.51 -17.16 -12.30
N ASN A 52 -7.17 -16.94 -13.44
CA ASN A 52 -8.49 -16.31 -13.48
C ASN A 52 -8.61 -14.88 -12.91
N ASN A 53 -7.54 -14.07 -13.00
CA ASN A 53 -7.54 -12.67 -12.55
C ASN A 53 -7.84 -12.51 -11.05
N VAL A 54 -7.30 -13.39 -10.22
CA VAL A 54 -7.34 -13.21 -8.78
C VAL A 54 -5.93 -13.17 -8.19
N VAL A 55 -5.82 -12.50 -7.06
CA VAL A 55 -4.65 -12.56 -6.19
C VAL A 55 -5.09 -13.28 -4.92
N GLU A 56 -4.50 -14.44 -4.67
CA GLU A 56 -4.67 -15.21 -3.44
C GLU A 56 -3.94 -14.49 -2.31
N VAL A 57 -4.61 -14.28 -1.20
CA VAL A 57 -4.06 -13.67 0.01
C VAL A 57 -4.12 -14.67 1.14
N LEU A 58 -2.95 -14.98 1.71
CA LEU A 58 -2.82 -15.78 2.92
C LEU A 58 -2.22 -14.90 4.01
N GLY A 59 -2.95 -14.72 5.10
CA GLY A 59 -2.54 -13.83 6.17
C GLY A 59 -2.87 -14.33 7.56
N SER A 60 -2.34 -13.61 8.55
CA SER A 60 -2.64 -13.84 9.94
C SER A 60 -2.53 -12.56 10.76
N TYR A 61 -3.22 -12.51 11.88
CA TYR A 61 -3.11 -11.48 12.91
C TYR A 61 -3.39 -12.10 14.28
N ASP A 62 -2.99 -11.41 15.35
CA ASP A 62 -3.31 -11.81 16.71
C ASP A 62 -4.42 -10.89 17.26
N VAL A 63 -5.40 -11.51 17.91
CA VAL A 63 -6.50 -10.84 18.62
C VAL A 63 -6.24 -10.94 20.11
N ASN A 64 -6.14 -9.79 20.78
CA ASN A 64 -6.04 -9.69 22.22
C ASN A 64 -7.33 -9.09 22.76
N VAL A 65 -8.02 -9.80 23.66
CA VAL A 65 -9.21 -9.28 24.35
C VAL A 65 -8.96 -9.25 25.85
N TRP A 66 -9.01 -8.05 26.42
CA TRP A 66 -9.03 -7.86 27.86
C TRP A 66 -10.46 -7.95 28.36
N TYR A 67 -10.67 -8.75 29.37
CA TYR A 67 -11.97 -8.96 29.98
C TYR A 67 -11.85 -9.03 31.48
N SER A 68 -12.93 -8.67 32.17
CA SER A 68 -13.07 -8.87 33.60
C SER A 68 -13.80 -10.19 33.89
N HIS A 69 -13.50 -10.78 35.04
CA HIS A 69 -14.16 -12.00 35.54
C HIS A 69 -14.29 -11.95 37.07
N ASP A 70 -14.82 -13.01 37.68
CA ASP A 70 -15.08 -13.13 39.13
C ASP A 70 -15.89 -11.93 39.68
N GLY A 71 -16.97 -11.55 38.98
CA GLY A 71 -17.82 -10.42 39.38
C GLY A 71 -17.13 -9.07 39.20
N ASN A 72 -16.35 -8.91 38.13
CA ASN A 72 -15.58 -7.70 37.82
C ASN A 72 -14.49 -7.34 38.84
N THR A 73 -13.98 -8.32 39.58
CA THR A 73 -12.91 -8.09 40.59
C THR A 73 -11.51 -8.42 40.07
N LYS A 74 -11.42 -9.20 38.98
CA LYS A 74 -10.17 -9.57 38.32
C LYS A 74 -10.25 -9.30 36.83
N THR A 75 -9.08 -9.18 36.21
CA THR A 75 -8.94 -8.96 34.76
C THR A 75 -7.98 -9.98 34.17
N SER A 76 -8.32 -10.50 33.00
CA SER A 76 -7.49 -11.42 32.25
C SER A 76 -7.44 -10.99 30.77
N VAL A 77 -6.50 -11.57 30.03
CA VAL A 77 -6.40 -11.37 28.58
C VAL A 77 -6.45 -12.73 27.89
N VAL A 78 -7.32 -12.86 26.89
CA VAL A 78 -7.30 -14.00 25.97
C VAL A 78 -6.64 -13.55 24.67
N VAL A 79 -5.73 -14.38 24.16
CA VAL A 79 -4.95 -14.14 22.94
C VAL A 79 -5.23 -15.28 21.98
N SER A 80 -5.59 -14.96 20.74
CA SER A 80 -5.78 -15.94 19.68
C SER A 80 -5.13 -15.47 18.40
N ARG A 81 -4.43 -16.38 17.71
CA ARG A 81 -3.90 -16.12 16.38
C ARG A 81 -4.92 -16.58 15.35
N VAL A 82 -5.35 -15.65 14.49
CA VAL A 82 -6.30 -15.91 13.41
C VAL A 82 -5.53 -16.00 12.11
N GLU A 83 -5.75 -17.07 11.37
CA GLU A 83 -5.26 -17.26 10.01
C GLU A 83 -6.43 -17.13 9.04
N TYR A 84 -6.19 -16.51 7.89
CA TYR A 84 -7.21 -16.33 6.87
C TYR A 84 -6.63 -16.52 5.47
N GLU A 85 -7.47 -17.04 4.59
CA GLU A 85 -7.15 -17.25 3.18
C GLU A 85 -8.35 -16.79 2.35
N ASP A 86 -8.10 -15.89 1.39
CA ASP A 86 -9.16 -15.40 0.51
C ASP A 86 -8.59 -14.75 -0.77
N ASP A 87 -9.45 -14.60 -1.77
CA ASP A 87 -9.11 -14.07 -3.08
C ASP A 87 -9.51 -12.60 -3.25
N VAL A 88 -8.58 -11.81 -3.78
CA VAL A 88 -8.84 -10.45 -4.27
C VAL A 88 -9.02 -10.49 -5.79
N LYS A 89 -10.24 -10.21 -6.26
CA LYS A 89 -10.53 -10.12 -7.69
C LYS A 89 -9.82 -8.91 -8.31
N ILE A 90 -9.11 -9.15 -9.40
CA ILE A 90 -8.36 -8.14 -10.13
C ILE A 90 -9.14 -7.70 -11.36
N HIS A 91 -9.39 -6.39 -11.46
CA HIS A 91 -9.86 -5.77 -12.68
C HIS A 91 -8.66 -5.36 -13.55
N ARG A 92 -8.55 -5.96 -14.75
CA ARG A 92 -7.51 -5.61 -15.72
C ARG A 92 -7.86 -4.31 -16.43
N THR A 93 -6.93 -3.38 -16.42
CA THR A 93 -7.06 -2.10 -17.12
C THR A 93 -6.49 -2.18 -18.54
N ILE A 94 -5.51 -3.06 -18.76
CA ILE A 94 -4.83 -3.23 -20.05
C ILE A 94 -5.14 -4.63 -20.60
N ARG A 95 -5.56 -4.71 -21.88
CA ARG A 95 -5.90 -5.97 -22.55
C ARG A 95 -4.69 -6.65 -23.19
N GLU A 96 -3.73 -5.86 -23.68
CA GLU A 96 -2.49 -6.31 -24.29
C GLU A 96 -1.36 -6.28 -23.24
N CYS A 97 -1.22 -7.39 -22.52
CA CYS A 97 -0.14 -7.61 -21.55
C CYS A 97 0.64 -8.86 -21.93
N MET A 98 1.94 -8.85 -21.72
CA MET A 98 2.79 -10.03 -21.85
C MET A 98 2.76 -10.79 -20.51
N PHE A 99 2.42 -12.09 -20.52
CA PHE A 99 1.87 -12.78 -19.34
C PHE A 99 2.87 -13.52 -18.44
N GLU A 100 4.15 -13.63 -18.82
CA GLU A 100 5.07 -14.58 -18.19
C GLU A 100 5.79 -14.06 -16.94
N SER A 101 5.77 -12.76 -16.66
CA SER A 101 6.60 -12.15 -15.59
C SER A 101 5.84 -11.16 -14.70
N ASP A 102 4.52 -11.31 -14.58
CA ASP A 102 3.71 -10.41 -13.76
C ASP A 102 4.06 -10.52 -12.26
N GLU A 103 4.31 -9.37 -11.64
CA GLU A 103 4.57 -9.23 -10.21
C GLU A 103 3.30 -8.76 -9.48
N VAL A 104 3.16 -9.12 -8.20
CA VAL A 104 2.05 -8.67 -7.36
C VAL A 104 2.59 -7.80 -6.23
N ILE A 105 2.01 -6.62 -6.10
CA ILE A 105 2.18 -5.76 -4.94
C ILE A 105 0.84 -5.67 -4.24
N ALA A 106 0.78 -6.11 -2.99
CA ALA A 106 -0.41 -5.97 -2.17
C ALA A 106 -0.08 -5.19 -0.89
N ARG A 107 -1.02 -4.36 -0.46
CA ARG A 107 -0.88 -3.53 0.74
C ARG A 107 -2.19 -3.39 1.48
N THR A 108 -2.08 -3.20 2.78
CA THR A 108 -3.21 -2.87 3.64
C THR A 108 -3.62 -1.42 3.42
N VAL A 109 -4.90 -1.19 3.11
CA VAL A 109 -5.51 0.14 3.02
C VAL A 109 -6.04 0.56 4.39
N GLN A 110 -6.75 -0.37 5.05
CA GLN A 110 -7.22 -0.24 6.42
C GLN A 110 -6.67 -1.41 7.21
N GLN A 111 -5.94 -1.11 8.29
CA GLN A 111 -5.40 -2.14 9.19
C GLN A 111 -6.54 -2.92 9.86
N PRO A 112 -6.34 -4.20 10.21
CA PRO A 112 -7.27 -4.96 11.02
C PRO A 112 -7.68 -4.23 12.28
N THR A 113 -8.98 -4.06 12.42
CA THR A 113 -9.60 -3.39 13.56
C THR A 113 -10.78 -4.23 14.05
N CYS A 114 -10.89 -4.34 15.37
CA CYS A 114 -12.10 -4.85 16.00
C CYS A 114 -13.24 -3.84 15.74
N VAL A 115 -14.32 -4.29 15.12
CA VAL A 115 -15.53 -3.47 14.90
C VAL A 115 -16.64 -3.81 15.89
N ASP A 116 -16.67 -5.05 16.38
CA ASP A 116 -17.57 -5.49 17.46
C ASP A 116 -16.87 -6.56 18.32
N ALA A 117 -17.20 -6.60 19.61
CA ALA A 117 -16.75 -7.63 20.54
C ALA A 117 -17.85 -7.89 21.58
N ARG A 118 -18.26 -9.14 21.72
CA ARG A 118 -19.38 -9.54 22.57
C ARG A 118 -19.13 -10.88 23.27
N ILE A 119 -19.79 -11.06 24.41
CA ILE A 119 -19.77 -12.30 25.18
C ILE A 119 -20.97 -13.14 24.75
N GLU A 120 -20.73 -14.39 24.37
CA GLU A 120 -21.74 -15.40 24.02
C GLU A 120 -21.59 -16.63 24.93
N GLU A 121 -22.52 -17.60 24.86
CA GLU A 121 -22.50 -18.79 25.73
C GLU A 121 -21.21 -19.61 25.60
N SER A 122 -20.57 -19.60 24.43
CA SER A 122 -19.36 -20.36 24.12
C SER A 122 -18.05 -19.60 24.39
N GLY A 123 -18.10 -18.31 24.73
CA GLY A 123 -16.90 -17.49 24.95
C GLY A 123 -17.06 -16.04 24.48
N ILE A 124 -16.06 -15.52 23.80
CA ILE A 124 -16.05 -14.15 23.26
C ILE A 124 -16.02 -14.22 21.74
N VAL A 125 -16.90 -13.47 21.08
CA VAL A 125 -16.88 -13.30 19.62
C VAL A 125 -16.38 -11.90 19.29
N VAL A 126 -15.39 -11.81 18.39
CA VAL A 126 -14.81 -10.56 17.90
C VAL A 126 -14.97 -10.49 16.39
N ASP A 127 -15.61 -9.42 15.91
CA ASP A 127 -15.68 -9.13 14.48
C ASP A 127 -14.51 -8.23 14.09
N VAL A 128 -13.64 -8.73 13.22
CA VAL A 128 -12.48 -8.00 12.71
C VAL A 128 -12.71 -7.58 11.27
N GLU A 129 -12.49 -6.31 10.98
CA GLU A 129 -12.58 -5.74 9.64
C GLU A 129 -11.24 -5.13 9.20
N PHE A 130 -10.88 -5.38 7.94
CA PHE A 130 -9.76 -4.72 7.26
C PHE A 130 -9.98 -4.66 5.75
N GLU A 131 -9.12 -3.92 5.07
CA GLU A 131 -9.21 -3.74 3.64
C GLU A 131 -7.83 -3.82 2.98
N LEU A 132 -7.73 -4.63 1.93
CA LEU A 132 -6.52 -4.80 1.14
C LEU A 132 -6.72 -4.32 -0.28
N VAL A 133 -5.63 -3.83 -0.88
CA VAL A 133 -5.52 -3.57 -2.31
C VAL A 133 -4.37 -4.40 -2.87
N ALA A 134 -4.62 -5.04 -4.00
CA ALA A 134 -3.63 -5.77 -4.78
C ALA A 134 -3.48 -5.13 -6.16
N GLU A 135 -2.24 -4.93 -6.58
CA GLU A 135 -1.86 -4.38 -7.88
C GLU A 135 -1.00 -5.43 -8.59
N VAL A 136 -1.36 -5.72 -9.84
CA VAL A 136 -0.59 -6.61 -10.72
C VAL A 136 0.25 -5.73 -11.63
N ILE A 137 1.56 -5.87 -11.54
CA ILE A 137 2.53 -5.20 -12.41
C ILE A 137 2.87 -6.16 -13.53
N GLY A 138 2.70 -5.71 -14.77
CA GLY A 138 3.02 -6.50 -15.95
C GLY A 138 3.67 -5.64 -17.02
N GLU A 139 4.18 -6.29 -18.05
CA GLU A 139 4.72 -5.60 -19.22
C GLU A 139 3.61 -5.25 -20.21
N THR A 140 3.62 -4.01 -20.68
CA THR A 140 2.69 -3.50 -21.68
C THR A 140 3.41 -2.71 -22.76
N LYS A 141 2.75 -2.55 -23.91
CA LYS A 141 3.24 -1.76 -25.03
C LYS A 141 2.36 -0.54 -25.24
N MET A 142 3.01 0.59 -25.51
CA MET A 142 2.33 1.80 -25.99
C MET A 142 2.90 2.21 -27.34
N ARG A 143 2.03 2.70 -28.23
CA ARG A 143 2.42 3.27 -29.51
C ARG A 143 2.58 4.77 -29.37
N VAL A 144 3.72 5.27 -29.82
CA VAL A 144 4.02 6.71 -29.85
C VAL A 144 4.20 7.15 -31.29
N SER A 145 3.52 8.24 -31.66
CA SER A 145 3.77 8.91 -32.93
C SER A 145 4.96 9.85 -32.77
N ILE A 146 5.89 9.78 -33.70
CA ILE A 146 6.99 10.75 -33.74
C ILE A 146 6.45 12.02 -34.37
N LEU A 147 6.49 13.12 -33.60
CA LEU A 147 6.37 14.45 -34.20
C LEU A 147 7.61 14.65 -35.07
N GLY A 148 7.45 15.19 -36.28
CA GLY A 148 8.58 15.50 -37.17
C GLY A 148 9.66 16.35 -36.47
N PRO A 149 10.84 16.52 -37.09
CA PRO A 149 11.94 17.23 -36.46
C PRO A 149 11.42 18.53 -35.84
N VAL A 150 11.58 18.66 -34.53
CA VAL A 150 11.48 19.97 -33.88
C VAL A 150 12.58 20.76 -34.56
N GLU A 151 12.22 21.78 -35.34
CA GLU A 151 13.23 22.74 -35.82
C GLU A 151 14.04 23.11 -34.59
N SER A 152 15.36 22.91 -34.66
CA SER A 152 16.21 23.49 -33.64
C SER A 152 15.81 24.96 -33.63
N VAL A 153 15.20 25.41 -32.55
CA VAL A 153 15.41 26.79 -32.17
C VAL A 153 16.90 26.83 -31.93
N ASP A 154 17.62 27.22 -32.98
CA ASP A 154 18.96 27.74 -32.85
C ASP A 154 18.78 28.83 -31.79
N LEU A 155 19.10 28.48 -30.55
CA LEU A 155 19.28 29.47 -29.50
C LEU A 155 20.53 30.19 -29.98
N ASP A 156 20.31 31.23 -30.80
CA ASP A 156 21.36 32.13 -31.25
C ASP A 156 22.23 32.44 -30.03
N GLU A 157 23.53 32.26 -30.20
CA GLU A 157 24.58 32.47 -29.19
C GLU A 157 24.69 33.97 -28.81
N ASP A 158 23.59 34.57 -28.33
CA ASP A 158 23.51 35.97 -27.88
C ASP A 158 23.53 36.07 -26.33
N GLU A 159 23.88 34.99 -25.61
CA GLU A 159 24.01 35.03 -24.13
C GLU A 159 25.39 35.55 -23.66
N ASP A 160 26.37 35.74 -24.54
CA ASP A 160 27.72 36.19 -24.15
C ASP A 160 27.80 37.71 -23.87
N ASP A 161 26.86 38.52 -24.38
CA ASP A 161 26.88 39.97 -24.17
C ASP A 161 26.34 40.39 -22.78
N GLU A 162 25.42 39.62 -22.19
CA GLU A 162 24.88 39.92 -20.85
C GLU A 162 25.87 39.57 -19.72
N ILE A 163 26.66 38.50 -19.87
CA ILE A 163 27.62 38.05 -18.85
C ILE A 163 28.77 39.07 -18.66
N ASN A 164 29.19 39.75 -19.73
CA ASN A 164 30.26 40.76 -19.68
C ASN A 164 29.83 42.08 -19.00
N SER A 165 28.54 42.29 -18.77
CA SER A 165 28.01 43.49 -18.11
C SER A 165 27.94 43.39 -16.57
N ILE A 166 28.24 42.20 -16.01
CA ILE A 166 28.17 41.96 -14.57
C ILE A 166 29.38 42.59 -13.87
N ASP A 167 29.13 43.60 -13.03
CA ASP A 167 30.16 44.20 -12.17
C ASP A 167 30.62 43.16 -11.12
N THR A 168 31.81 42.60 -11.31
CA THR A 168 32.39 41.56 -10.46
C THR A 168 33.00 42.10 -9.16
N ASN A 169 32.93 43.41 -8.92
CA ASN A 169 33.58 44.04 -7.78
C ASN A 169 32.70 44.08 -6.52
N PHE A 170 32.26 42.91 -6.06
CA PHE A 170 31.41 42.75 -4.86
C PHE A 170 32.14 42.97 -3.52
N LEU A 171 33.47 42.99 -3.53
CA LEU A 171 34.28 43.22 -2.33
C LEU A 171 34.74 44.68 -2.30
N GLY A 172 33.86 45.54 -1.80
CA GLY A 172 34.20 46.93 -1.49
C GLY A 172 35.49 46.99 -0.66
N LYS A 173 36.44 47.81 -1.11
CA LYS A 173 37.70 48.11 -0.41
C LYS A 173 37.41 48.62 1.01
N LYS A 174 37.30 47.71 1.97
CA LYS A 174 37.55 48.01 3.38
C LYS A 174 38.94 47.50 3.70
N GLY A 175 39.88 48.44 3.67
CA GLY A 175 41.23 48.23 4.17
C GLY A 175 41.15 47.66 5.58
N PHE A 176 41.83 46.53 5.79
CA PHE A 176 42.22 46.10 7.11
C PHE A 176 43.07 47.21 7.71
N ARG A 177 42.50 47.89 8.71
CA ARG A 177 43.21 48.88 9.51
C ARG A 177 44.06 48.09 10.51
N THR A 178 45.34 47.96 10.22
CA THR A 178 46.36 47.56 11.21
C THR A 178 46.71 48.76 12.08
N GLU A 179 46.89 48.46 13.37
CA GLU A 179 47.20 49.32 14.54
C GLU A 179 46.01 49.96 15.26
#